data_AF-A0A3R8CDI5-F1
#
_entry.id   AF-A0A3R8CDI5-F1
#
_cell.length_a   1.000
_cell.length_b   1.000
_cell.length_c   1.000
_cell.angle_alpha   90.00
_cell.angle_beta   90.00
_cell.angle_gamma   90.00
#
_symmetry.space_group_name_H-M   'P 1'
#
loop_
_entity.id
_entity.type
_entity.pdbx_description
1 polymer ?
#
loop_
_entity_poly.entity_id
_entity_poly.type
_entity_poly.pdbx_seq_one_letter_code
_entity_poly.pdbx_strand_id
1 'polypeptide(L)'
;MALDVIPADLSNLTPGEKRVANKLKDVYSDIDYESYLYVQPRLKNLNPDFILIDAYKGICIIEVKDWDLEYIKDVDNVHVWDLNGKRLENPALKAIRYLNTAKNVLQSEKSFFDDKGTFNLRVFTRVVFTNIKSSDLDAFNPCFNQTPAECVGSDDLRKFSLNKLFLEGSCFLDEGLMSKVRALFFPEIKVKPVQTNLWKFNRKKCLLSSFIATLDSEQEKFARQIPYGHFMVTGVPGSGKTVILLSRAIHLVKEKPNWNIRVLTYNRTLAHQLQQRLEDLQDDLELMGVNYQNIKTSTFHSLASEVSTKPAPTIKNSEYWNNILPYNAIEEAVPTYDAVLIDEYQ
;
A
#
# COMPACT_ATOMS: atom_id res chain seq x y z
N MET A 1 19.74 -0.67 2.66
CA MET A 1 19.54 -0.79 1.20
C MET A 1 18.98 0.54 0.73
N ALA A 2 19.45 1.08 -0.41
CA ALA A 2 18.95 2.36 -0.90
C ALA A 2 17.53 2.28 -1.46
N LEU A 3 17.15 1.12 -2.01
CA LEU A 3 15.80 0.86 -2.48
C LEU A 3 15.09 -0.18 -1.61
N ASP A 4 14.07 0.25 -0.91
CA ASP A 4 13.15 -0.62 -0.20
C ASP A 4 12.03 -1.10 -1.11
N VAL A 5 12.04 -2.41 -1.43
CA VAL A 5 11.03 -3.04 -2.29
C VAL A 5 9.88 -3.60 -1.44
N ILE A 6 8.66 -3.19 -1.74
CA ILE A 6 7.46 -3.45 -0.92
C ILE A 6 6.30 -3.95 -1.80
N PRO A 7 5.76 -5.17 -1.61
CA PRO A 7 6.30 -6.22 -0.74
C PRO A 7 7.64 -6.77 -1.26
N ALA A 8 8.36 -7.48 -0.39
CA ALA A 8 9.64 -8.11 -0.76
C ALA A 8 9.47 -9.34 -1.67
N ASP A 9 8.32 -10.02 -1.58
CA ASP A 9 8.01 -11.18 -2.44
C ASP A 9 7.56 -10.71 -3.83
N LEU A 10 8.27 -11.20 -4.85
CA LEU A 10 8.04 -10.90 -6.27
C LEU A 10 7.57 -12.14 -7.05
N SER A 11 7.14 -13.21 -6.37
CA SER A 11 6.75 -14.48 -6.96
C SER A 11 5.61 -14.34 -7.99
N ASN A 12 4.61 -13.53 -7.67
CA ASN A 12 3.40 -13.28 -8.46
C ASN A 12 3.60 -12.38 -9.70
N LEU A 13 4.78 -11.78 -9.87
CA LEU A 13 5.05 -10.91 -11.01
C LEU A 13 5.17 -11.70 -12.32
N THR A 14 4.65 -11.11 -13.40
CA THR A 14 4.88 -11.53 -14.79
C THR A 14 6.38 -11.45 -15.15
N PRO A 15 6.83 -12.14 -16.22
CA PRO A 15 8.21 -12.04 -16.67
C PRO A 15 8.64 -10.59 -16.99
N GLY A 16 7.76 -9.80 -17.60
CA GLY A 16 8.01 -8.38 -17.90
C GLY A 16 8.20 -7.55 -16.63
N GLU A 17 7.30 -7.67 -15.66
CA GLU A 17 7.39 -6.97 -14.38
C GLU A 17 8.65 -7.38 -13.60
N LYS A 18 9.00 -8.68 -13.56
CA LYS A 18 10.24 -9.17 -12.93
C LYS A 18 11.47 -8.52 -13.56
N ARG A 19 11.50 -8.41 -14.89
CA ARG A 19 12.60 -7.77 -15.62
C ARG A 19 12.73 -6.29 -15.25
N VAL A 20 11.61 -5.57 -15.15
CA VAL A 20 11.60 -4.16 -14.71
C VAL A 20 12.04 -4.02 -13.25
N ALA A 21 11.49 -4.83 -12.33
CA ALA A 21 11.83 -4.78 -10.91
C ALA A 21 13.32 -5.06 -10.67
N ASN A 22 13.90 -6.07 -11.34
CA ASN A 22 15.33 -6.36 -11.24
C ASN A 22 16.17 -5.20 -11.80
N LYS A 23 15.77 -4.63 -12.94
CA LYS A 23 16.49 -3.48 -13.50
C LYS A 23 16.44 -2.26 -12.57
N LEU A 24 15.32 -2.02 -11.89
CA LEU A 24 15.22 -0.97 -10.88
C LEU A 24 16.15 -1.24 -9.69
N LYS A 25 16.21 -2.48 -9.20
CA LYS A 25 17.18 -2.86 -8.15
C LYS A 25 18.63 -2.58 -8.58
N ASP A 26 18.98 -2.92 -9.81
CA ASP A 26 20.32 -2.67 -10.35
C ASP A 26 20.61 -1.17 -10.48
N VAL A 27 19.65 -0.37 -10.96
CA VAL A 27 19.81 1.09 -11.09
C VAL A 27 20.00 1.77 -9.73
N TYR A 28 19.38 1.22 -8.69
CA TYR A 28 19.46 1.73 -7.32
C TYR A 28 20.56 1.07 -6.47
N SER A 29 21.41 0.20 -7.03
CA SER A 29 22.46 -0.50 -6.26
C SER A 29 23.51 0.45 -5.69
N ASP A 30 23.83 1.50 -6.45
CA ASP A 30 24.91 2.45 -6.16
C ASP A 30 24.40 3.76 -5.56
N ILE A 31 23.09 3.85 -5.32
CA ILE A 31 22.46 5.00 -4.68
C ILE A 31 22.65 4.89 -3.17
N ASP A 32 22.83 6.01 -2.48
CA ASP A 32 23.11 6.07 -1.04
C ASP A 32 22.01 6.78 -0.22
N TYR A 33 20.92 7.15 -0.88
CA TYR A 33 19.75 7.76 -0.26
C TYR A 33 18.53 6.86 -0.29
N GLU A 34 17.52 7.22 0.51
CA GLU A 34 16.31 6.45 0.70
C GLU A 34 15.37 6.51 -0.51
N SER A 35 14.87 5.36 -0.94
CA SER A 35 13.87 5.23 -2.00
C SER A 35 12.99 4.01 -1.75
N TYR A 36 11.75 4.07 -2.21
CA TYR A 36 10.75 3.01 -2.03
C TYR A 36 10.18 2.57 -3.37
N LEU A 37 10.21 1.27 -3.64
CA LEU A 37 9.55 0.65 -4.78
C LEU A 37 8.34 -0.15 -4.29
N TYR A 38 7.16 0.42 -4.48
CA TYR A 38 5.91 -0.29 -4.27
C TYR A 38 5.58 -1.13 -5.50
N VAL A 39 5.38 -2.43 -5.29
CA VAL A 39 5.12 -3.43 -6.33
C VAL A 39 3.65 -3.83 -6.31
N GLN A 40 3.01 -3.75 -7.47
CA GLN A 40 1.57 -3.94 -7.67
C GLN A 40 0.69 -3.25 -6.59
N PRO A 41 0.96 -1.98 -6.22
CA PRO A 41 0.20 -1.34 -5.17
C PRO A 41 -1.21 -0.99 -5.63
N ARG A 42 -2.16 -1.01 -4.69
CA ARG A 42 -3.51 -0.48 -4.91
C ARG A 42 -3.60 1.00 -4.53
N LEU A 43 -3.86 1.84 -5.53
CA LEU A 43 -4.11 3.28 -5.42
C LEU A 43 -5.58 3.55 -5.76
N LYS A 44 -6.42 3.75 -4.74
CA LYS A 44 -7.88 3.77 -4.87
C LYS A 44 -8.42 2.47 -5.50
N ASN A 45 -9.05 2.58 -6.66
CA ASN A 45 -9.55 1.48 -7.48
C ASN A 45 -8.60 1.12 -8.64
N LEU A 46 -7.39 1.66 -8.63
CA LEU A 46 -6.38 1.46 -9.68
C LEU A 46 -5.20 0.65 -9.13
N ASN A 47 -4.60 -0.17 -10.00
CA ASN A 47 -3.50 -1.06 -9.66
C ASN A 47 -2.33 -0.84 -10.64
N PRO A 48 -1.54 0.24 -10.49
CA PRO A 48 -0.28 0.37 -11.23
C PRO A 48 0.66 -0.79 -10.90
N ASP A 49 1.54 -1.14 -11.84
CA ASP A 49 2.48 -2.25 -11.63
C ASP A 49 3.60 -1.84 -10.66
N PHE A 50 4.04 -0.57 -10.72
CA PHE A 50 4.96 -0.01 -9.72
C PHE A 50 4.65 1.45 -9.38
N ILE A 51 4.93 1.83 -8.12
CA ILE A 51 5.09 3.22 -7.70
C ILE A 51 6.47 3.34 -7.06
N LEU A 52 7.35 4.12 -7.70
CA LEU A 52 8.70 4.43 -7.21
C LEU A 52 8.68 5.81 -6.56
N ILE A 53 9.09 5.89 -5.30
CA ILE A 53 9.25 7.14 -4.55
C ILE A 53 10.75 7.32 -4.29
N ASP A 54 11.30 8.40 -4.82
CA ASP A 54 12.72 8.72 -4.81
C ASP A 54 12.94 10.08 -4.14
N ALA A 55 13.84 10.13 -3.15
CA ALA A 55 14.10 11.33 -2.37
C ALA A 55 14.58 12.53 -3.21
N TYR A 56 15.27 12.30 -4.34
CA TYR A 56 15.86 13.37 -5.17
C TYR A 56 15.21 13.54 -6.55
N LYS A 57 14.39 12.59 -6.97
CA LYS A 57 13.77 12.59 -8.30
C LYS A 57 12.25 12.71 -8.27
N GLY A 58 11.62 12.40 -7.13
CA GLY A 58 10.18 12.51 -6.93
C GLY A 58 9.49 11.16 -7.07
N ILE A 59 8.30 11.15 -7.68
CA ILE A 59 7.46 9.96 -7.76
C ILE A 59 7.34 9.52 -9.22
N CYS A 60 7.57 8.26 -9.53
CA CYS A 60 7.36 7.68 -10.85
C CYS A 60 6.42 6.48 -10.77
N ILE A 61 5.32 6.54 -11.52
CA ILE A 61 4.36 5.44 -11.64
C ILE A 61 4.66 4.68 -12.92
N ILE A 62 4.74 3.37 -12.86
CA ILE A 62 5.17 2.54 -13.99
C ILE A 62 4.09 1.50 -14.28
N GLU A 63 3.65 1.46 -15.54
CA GLU A 63 2.87 0.36 -16.13
C GLU A 63 3.79 -0.44 -17.06
N VAL A 64 3.70 -1.76 -17.03
CA VAL A 64 4.53 -2.69 -17.79
C VAL A 64 3.66 -3.49 -18.75
N LYS A 65 4.19 -3.71 -19.95
CA LYS A 65 3.62 -4.57 -20.98
C LYS A 65 4.70 -5.52 -21.52
N ASP A 66 4.36 -6.78 -21.62
CA ASP A 66 5.15 -7.87 -22.18
C ASP A 66 4.66 -8.28 -23.58
N TRP A 67 3.96 -7.37 -24.26
CA TRP A 67 3.47 -7.56 -25.61
C TRP A 67 4.62 -7.62 -26.61
N ASP A 68 4.54 -8.55 -27.55
CA ASP A 68 5.31 -8.51 -28.79
C ASP A 68 4.60 -7.63 -29.83
N LEU A 69 5.28 -7.25 -30.91
CA LEU A 69 4.69 -6.38 -31.94
C LEU A 69 3.47 -7.02 -32.59
N GLU A 70 3.52 -8.33 -32.84
CA GLU A 70 2.43 -9.09 -33.44
C GLU A 70 1.18 -9.17 -32.54
N TYR A 71 1.34 -8.91 -31.24
CA TYR A 71 0.21 -8.85 -30.32
C TYR A 71 -0.72 -7.69 -30.62
N ILE A 72 -0.21 -6.59 -31.19
CA ILE A 72 -0.95 -5.36 -31.44
C ILE A 72 -1.51 -5.40 -32.85
N LYS A 73 -2.83 -5.57 -32.97
CA LYS A 73 -3.54 -5.55 -34.25
C LYS A 73 -3.85 -4.13 -34.70
N ASP A 74 -4.35 -3.31 -33.78
CA ASP A 74 -4.72 -1.92 -34.01
C ASP A 74 -4.68 -1.13 -32.69
N VAL A 75 -4.55 0.19 -32.77
CA VAL A 75 -4.47 1.07 -31.60
C VAL A 75 -5.07 2.45 -31.87
N ASP A 76 -5.84 2.94 -30.92
CA ASP A 76 -6.23 4.34 -30.82
C ASP A 76 -5.80 4.93 -29.46
N ASN A 77 -6.15 6.19 -29.20
CA ASN A 77 -5.77 6.87 -27.96
C ASN A 77 -6.41 6.27 -26.69
N VAL A 78 -7.42 5.42 -26.82
CA VAL A 78 -8.24 4.87 -25.73
C VAL A 78 -8.07 3.36 -25.61
N HIS A 79 -7.88 2.66 -26.71
CA HIS A 79 -7.92 1.21 -26.80
C HIS A 79 -6.76 0.65 -27.63
N VAL A 80 -6.43 -0.59 -27.32
CA VAL A 80 -5.58 -1.47 -28.12
C VAL A 80 -6.42 -2.69 -28.47
N TRP A 81 -6.40 -3.10 -29.73
CA TRP A 81 -6.95 -4.39 -30.15
C TRP A 81 -5.82 -5.39 -30.26
N ASP A 82 -5.96 -6.51 -29.54
CA ASP A 82 -4.99 -7.59 -29.66
C ASP A 82 -5.14 -8.34 -31.00
N LEU A 83 -4.21 -9.26 -31.27
CA LEU A 83 -4.21 -10.12 -32.46
C LEU A 83 -5.53 -10.93 -32.64
N ASN A 84 -6.25 -11.19 -31.56
CA ASN A 84 -7.55 -11.89 -31.56
C ASN A 84 -8.75 -10.94 -31.69
N GLY A 85 -8.51 -9.62 -31.77
CA GLY A 85 -9.53 -8.59 -31.81
C GLY A 85 -10.13 -8.23 -30.45
N LYS A 86 -9.57 -8.73 -29.34
CA LYS A 86 -9.98 -8.33 -27.99
C LYS A 86 -9.60 -6.88 -27.75
N ARG A 87 -10.57 -6.09 -27.30
CA ARG A 87 -10.35 -4.69 -26.94
C ARG A 87 -9.80 -4.57 -25.51
N LEU A 88 -8.65 -3.91 -25.38
CA LEU A 88 -7.96 -3.59 -24.14
C LEU A 88 -7.88 -2.07 -23.97
N GLU A 89 -7.75 -1.59 -22.74
CA GLU A 89 -7.46 -0.16 -22.49
C GLU A 89 -6.04 0.16 -22.94
N ASN A 90 -5.85 1.33 -23.57
CA ASN A 90 -4.53 1.79 -23.96
C ASN A 90 -3.67 2.03 -22.70
N PRO A 91 -2.46 1.43 -22.62
CA PRO A 91 -1.62 1.52 -21.43
C PRO A 91 -1.14 2.95 -21.15
N ALA A 92 -0.98 3.80 -22.16
CA ALA A 92 -0.63 5.20 -21.98
C ALA A 92 -1.77 5.97 -21.29
N LEU A 93 -3.01 5.79 -21.75
CA LEU A 93 -4.19 6.38 -21.10
C LEU A 93 -4.33 5.90 -19.65
N LYS A 94 -4.14 4.59 -19.42
CA LYS A 94 -4.16 3.98 -18.08
C LYS A 94 -3.10 4.60 -17.16
N ALA A 95 -1.88 4.78 -17.67
CA ALA A 95 -0.77 5.40 -16.95
C ALA A 95 -1.03 6.89 -16.59
N ILE A 96 -1.69 7.65 -17.47
CA ILE A 96 -2.16 9.01 -17.18
C ILE A 96 -3.22 9.01 -16.07
N ARG A 97 -4.15 8.05 -16.08
CA ARG A 97 -5.16 7.92 -15.03
C ARG A 97 -4.53 7.67 -13.66
N TYR A 98 -3.48 6.84 -13.59
CA TYR A 98 -2.72 6.67 -12.34
C TYR A 98 -2.08 7.97 -11.88
N LEU A 99 -1.42 8.68 -12.81
CA LEU A 99 -0.75 9.94 -12.50
C LEU A 99 -1.72 10.96 -11.92
N ASN A 100 -2.87 11.15 -12.58
CA ASN A 100 -3.89 12.10 -12.13
C ASN A 100 -4.48 11.69 -10.78
N THR A 101 -4.71 10.39 -10.56
CA THR A 101 -5.19 9.87 -9.27
C THR A 101 -4.17 10.13 -8.16
N ALA A 102 -2.89 9.86 -8.42
CA ALA A 102 -1.81 10.12 -7.48
C ALA A 102 -1.68 11.61 -7.16
N LYS A 103 -1.69 12.48 -8.18
CA LYS A 103 -1.65 13.93 -8.00
C LYS A 103 -2.83 14.42 -7.17
N ASN A 104 -4.05 13.97 -7.45
CA ASN A 104 -5.24 14.36 -6.69
C ASN A 104 -5.12 13.98 -5.21
N VAL A 105 -4.58 12.79 -4.91
CA VAL A 105 -4.33 12.35 -3.52
C VAL A 105 -3.25 13.21 -2.86
N LEU A 106 -2.16 13.51 -3.56
CA LEU A 106 -1.08 14.33 -3.00
C LEU A 106 -1.50 15.79 -2.79
N GLN A 107 -2.33 16.34 -3.67
CA GLN A 107 -2.80 17.73 -3.59
C GLN A 107 -3.72 18.01 -2.40
N SER A 108 -4.18 16.99 -1.67
CA SER A 108 -4.89 17.20 -0.41
C SER A 108 -3.96 17.65 0.73
N GLU A 109 -2.64 17.44 0.60
CA GLU A 109 -1.66 17.78 1.63
C GLU A 109 -0.98 19.13 1.34
N LYS A 110 -1.16 20.07 2.28
CA LYS A 110 -0.69 21.45 2.15
C LYS A 110 0.83 21.56 2.08
N SER A 111 1.60 20.65 2.68
CA SER A 111 3.07 20.73 2.68
C SER A 111 3.70 20.51 1.31
N PHE A 112 2.94 20.09 0.31
CA PHE A 112 3.42 19.92 -1.05
C PHE A 112 3.19 21.15 -1.93
N PHE A 113 2.77 22.27 -1.35
CA PHE A 113 2.64 23.54 -2.03
C PHE A 113 3.75 24.49 -1.56
N ASP A 114 4.32 25.25 -2.49
CA ASP A 114 5.23 26.34 -2.15
C ASP A 114 4.46 27.56 -1.60
N ASP A 115 5.19 28.59 -1.16
CA ASP A 115 4.61 29.84 -0.62
C ASP A 115 3.73 30.58 -1.65
N LYS A 116 3.84 30.25 -2.94
CA LYS A 116 3.04 30.80 -4.04
C LYS A 116 1.79 29.96 -4.33
N GLY A 117 1.57 28.86 -3.61
CA GLY A 117 0.46 27.93 -3.84
C GLY A 117 0.66 27.02 -5.05
N THR A 118 1.89 26.86 -5.54
CA THR A 118 2.23 25.94 -6.64
C THR A 118 2.57 24.56 -6.08
N PHE A 119 1.97 23.52 -6.65
CA PHE A 119 2.27 22.14 -6.28
C PHE A 119 3.71 21.77 -6.66
N ASN A 120 4.53 21.42 -5.65
CA ASN A 120 5.98 21.29 -5.74
C ASN A 120 6.48 19.83 -5.73
N LEU A 121 5.61 18.86 -5.97
CA LEU A 121 6.03 17.47 -6.17
C LEU A 121 6.14 17.12 -7.66
N ARG A 122 7.28 16.54 -8.02
CA ARG A 122 7.50 15.97 -9.34
C ARG A 122 6.88 14.57 -9.38
N VAL A 123 5.85 14.39 -10.21
CA VAL A 123 5.17 13.11 -10.41
C VAL A 123 5.19 12.78 -11.89
N PHE A 124 5.74 11.61 -12.22
CA PHE A 124 5.92 11.10 -13.57
C PHE A 124 5.15 9.80 -13.76
N THR A 125 4.93 9.45 -15.03
CA THR A 125 4.39 8.15 -15.39
C THR A 125 5.12 7.60 -16.60
N ARG A 126 5.32 6.28 -16.62
CA ARG A 126 6.04 5.56 -17.68
C ARG A 126 5.28 4.31 -18.07
N VAL A 127 5.26 4.01 -19.36
CA VAL A 127 4.80 2.73 -19.89
C VAL A 127 5.99 1.97 -20.44
N VAL A 128 6.32 0.82 -19.88
CA VAL A 128 7.48 0.02 -20.28
C VAL A 128 7.03 -1.16 -21.11
N PHE A 129 7.44 -1.20 -22.37
CA PHE A 129 7.25 -2.35 -23.25
C PHE A 129 8.52 -3.20 -23.23
N THR A 130 8.43 -4.39 -22.64
CA THR A 130 9.60 -5.23 -22.37
C THR A 130 10.08 -6.03 -23.58
N ASN A 131 9.21 -6.23 -24.58
CA ASN A 131 9.51 -7.00 -25.81
C ASN A 131 9.45 -6.18 -27.11
N ILE A 132 9.06 -4.90 -27.07
CA ILE A 132 9.01 -4.00 -28.25
C ILE A 132 10.15 -2.98 -28.14
N LYS A 133 10.90 -2.69 -29.21
CA LYS A 133 11.95 -1.65 -29.20
C LYS A 133 11.36 -0.25 -29.33
N SER A 134 12.09 0.77 -28.87
CA SER A 134 11.64 2.16 -28.95
C SER A 134 11.38 2.60 -30.41
N SER A 135 12.21 2.17 -31.37
CA SER A 135 12.02 2.46 -32.80
C SER A 135 10.72 1.89 -33.37
N ASP A 136 10.27 0.76 -32.86
CA ASP A 136 9.05 0.10 -33.33
C ASP A 136 7.80 0.70 -32.66
N LEU A 137 7.96 1.22 -31.44
CA LEU A 137 6.92 1.99 -30.76
C LEU A 137 6.57 3.30 -31.49
N ASP A 138 7.55 3.88 -32.20
CA ASP A 138 7.33 5.12 -32.97
C ASP A 138 6.24 4.97 -34.04
N ALA A 139 6.05 3.76 -34.58
CA ALA A 139 5.01 3.48 -35.56
C ALA A 139 3.58 3.62 -34.98
N PHE A 140 3.43 3.50 -33.66
CA PHE A 140 2.15 3.63 -32.96
C PHE A 140 1.95 5.02 -32.36
N ASN A 141 2.89 5.95 -32.55
CA ASN A 141 2.71 7.33 -32.10
C ASN A 141 1.71 8.08 -33.02
N PRO A 142 0.86 8.95 -32.46
CA PRO A 142 0.86 9.45 -31.08
C PRO A 142 0.09 8.59 -30.06
N CYS A 143 -0.49 7.45 -30.47
CA CYS A 143 -1.40 6.68 -29.62
C CYS A 143 -0.75 6.14 -28.34
N PHE A 144 0.54 5.77 -28.36
CA PHE A 144 1.26 5.35 -27.16
C PHE A 144 2.02 6.48 -26.46
N ASN A 145 2.50 7.50 -27.18
CA ASN A 145 3.14 8.66 -26.55
C ASN A 145 2.12 9.77 -26.25
N GLN A 146 1.35 9.57 -25.18
CA GLN A 146 0.34 10.52 -24.72
C GLN A 146 0.87 11.33 -23.55
N THR A 147 1.38 12.54 -23.78
CA THR A 147 1.87 13.44 -22.72
C THR A 147 0.85 13.55 -21.58
N PRO A 148 1.23 13.33 -20.31
CA PRO A 148 2.59 13.16 -19.78
C PRO A 148 3.10 11.70 -19.66
N ALA A 149 2.37 10.70 -20.17
CA ALA A 149 2.83 9.33 -20.23
C ALA A 149 3.81 9.11 -21.38
N GLU A 150 5.03 8.74 -21.02
CA GLU A 150 6.10 8.43 -21.97
C GLU A 150 6.33 6.92 -22.02
N CYS A 151 6.54 6.40 -23.23
CA CYS A 151 6.83 4.99 -23.44
C CYS A 151 8.33 4.70 -23.45
N VAL A 152 8.71 3.56 -22.88
CA VAL A 152 10.09 3.05 -22.87
C VAL A 152 10.08 1.69 -23.55
N GLY A 153 10.85 1.57 -24.63
CA GLY A 153 11.09 0.30 -25.31
C GLY A 153 12.09 -0.61 -24.61
N SER A 154 12.15 -1.85 -25.08
CA SER A 154 12.96 -2.95 -24.55
C SER A 154 14.47 -2.72 -24.62
N ASP A 155 14.94 -1.97 -25.62
CA ASP A 155 16.32 -1.57 -25.83
C ASP A 155 16.73 -0.44 -24.89
N ASP A 156 15.82 0.50 -24.64
CA ASP A 156 15.98 1.55 -23.64
C ASP A 156 15.96 1.03 -22.21
N LEU A 157 15.17 -0.01 -21.94
CA LEU A 157 15.17 -0.72 -20.65
C LEU A 157 16.53 -1.41 -20.37
N ARG A 158 17.31 -1.79 -21.39
CA ARG A 158 18.66 -2.33 -21.14
C ARG A 158 19.62 -1.23 -20.65
N LYS A 159 19.47 -0.04 -21.23
CA LYS A 159 20.23 1.18 -20.90
C LYS A 159 19.57 2.03 -19.81
N PHE A 160 18.61 1.46 -19.08
CA PHE A 160 17.79 2.19 -18.12
C PHE A 160 18.66 2.90 -17.09
N SER A 161 18.38 4.19 -16.89
CA SER A 161 19.02 5.05 -15.92
C SER A 161 17.95 5.91 -15.24
N LEU A 162 18.26 6.51 -14.09
CA LEU A 162 17.34 7.41 -13.39
C LEU A 162 16.82 8.53 -14.30
N ASN A 163 17.64 9.04 -15.22
CA ASN A 163 17.25 10.13 -16.13
C ASN A 163 16.23 9.69 -17.21
N LYS A 164 16.04 8.39 -17.43
CA LYS A 164 14.93 7.90 -18.30
C LYS A 164 13.63 7.74 -17.52
N LEU A 165 13.72 7.38 -16.23
CA LEU A 165 12.55 7.29 -15.34
C LEU A 165 12.00 8.67 -14.98
N PHE A 166 12.90 9.63 -14.80
CA PHE A 166 12.59 10.97 -14.33
C PHE A 166 13.13 11.98 -15.34
N LEU A 167 12.31 12.94 -15.76
CA LEU A 167 12.79 14.06 -16.58
C LEU A 167 13.88 14.84 -15.85
N GLU A 168 14.70 15.58 -16.59
CA GLU A 168 15.83 16.33 -16.04
C GLU A 168 15.45 17.27 -14.89
N GLY A 169 16.37 17.40 -13.94
CA GLY A 169 16.22 18.17 -12.72
C GLY A 169 16.04 17.29 -11.47
N SER A 170 16.18 17.92 -10.32
CA SER A 170 16.05 17.29 -9.01
C SER A 170 14.91 17.92 -8.22
N CYS A 171 14.40 17.18 -7.26
CA CYS A 171 13.70 17.70 -6.10
C CYS A 171 14.44 17.23 -4.84
N PHE A 172 13.93 17.57 -3.67
CA PHE A 172 14.36 16.96 -2.42
C PHE A 172 13.14 16.68 -1.56
N LEU A 173 12.91 15.41 -1.27
CA LEU A 173 11.92 14.93 -0.33
C LEU A 173 12.69 14.45 0.89
N ASP A 174 12.61 15.24 1.98
CA ASP A 174 13.12 14.78 3.26
C ASP A 174 12.30 13.59 3.78
N GLU A 175 12.79 12.92 4.82
CA GLU A 175 12.15 11.76 5.45
C GLU A 175 10.68 12.04 5.87
N GLY A 176 10.38 13.27 6.30
CA GLY A 176 9.04 13.68 6.69
C GLY A 176 8.09 13.78 5.50
N LEU A 177 8.54 14.38 4.39
CA LEU A 177 7.79 14.46 3.14
C LEU A 177 7.63 13.07 2.51
N MET A 178 8.66 12.23 2.54
CA MET A 178 8.60 10.84 2.09
C MET A 178 7.54 10.05 2.88
N SER A 179 7.57 10.18 4.20
CA SER A 179 6.56 9.58 5.09
C SER A 179 5.16 10.07 4.78
N LYS A 180 4.97 11.37 4.50
CA LYS A 180 3.67 11.92 4.09
C LYS A 180 3.18 11.35 2.75
N VAL A 181 4.04 11.28 1.74
CA VAL A 181 3.70 10.68 0.43
C VAL A 181 3.24 9.23 0.64
N ARG A 182 4.05 8.43 1.36
CA ARG A 182 3.73 7.03 1.65
C ARG A 182 2.41 6.91 2.42
N ALA A 183 2.21 7.74 3.45
CA ALA A 183 1.02 7.75 4.28
C ALA A 183 -0.27 8.16 3.53
N LEU A 184 -0.17 9.03 2.52
CA LEU A 184 -1.32 9.43 1.69
C LEU A 184 -1.70 8.33 0.69
N PHE A 185 -0.72 7.68 0.07
CA PHE A 185 -0.98 6.53 -0.80
C PHE A 185 -1.40 5.28 -0.03
N PHE A 186 -0.93 5.14 1.21
CA PHE A 186 -1.11 3.95 2.02
C PHE A 186 -1.48 4.33 3.46
N PRO A 187 -2.72 4.79 3.72
CA PRO A 187 -3.14 5.18 5.07
C PRO A 187 -2.96 4.08 6.12
N GLU A 188 -2.99 2.81 5.69
CA GLU A 188 -2.76 1.64 6.55
C GLU A 188 -1.41 1.64 7.29
N ILE A 189 -0.41 2.39 6.82
CA ILE A 189 0.92 2.45 7.45
C ILE A 189 1.06 3.60 8.44
N LYS A 190 0.06 4.48 8.57
CA LYS A 190 0.11 5.64 9.47
C LYS A 190 0.20 5.18 10.92
N VAL A 191 1.19 5.70 11.64
CA VAL A 191 1.40 5.43 13.06
C VAL A 191 1.15 6.71 13.83
N LYS A 192 0.27 6.67 14.86
CA LYS A 192 0.23 7.77 15.84
C LYS A 192 1.55 7.74 16.61
N PRO A 193 2.38 8.80 16.57
CA PRO A 193 3.55 8.86 17.41
C PRO A 193 3.09 8.74 18.87
N VAL A 194 3.69 7.81 19.61
CA VAL A 194 3.48 7.71 21.05
C VAL A 194 3.97 9.03 21.62
N GLN A 195 3.05 9.95 21.92
CA GLN A 195 3.40 11.16 22.63
C GLN A 195 3.98 10.71 23.97
N THR A 196 5.30 10.78 24.09
CA THR A 196 5.97 11.01 25.35
C THR A 196 5.41 12.31 25.89
N ASN A 197 4.31 12.23 26.65
CA ASN A 197 3.72 13.35 27.40
C ASN A 197 4.74 14.00 28.35
N LEU A 198 5.93 13.41 28.51
CA LEU A 198 7.11 13.94 29.21
C LEU A 198 7.85 15.07 28.48
N TRP A 199 7.77 15.18 27.14
CA TRP A 199 8.55 16.18 26.38
C TRP A 199 7.80 17.48 26.06
N LYS A 200 6.50 17.55 26.40
CA LYS A 200 5.71 18.78 26.23
C LYS A 200 6.07 19.91 27.21
N PHE A 201 6.91 19.66 28.21
CA PHE A 201 7.21 20.65 29.24
C PHE A 201 8.33 21.64 28.92
N ASN A 202 9.12 21.49 27.84
CA ASN A 202 10.30 22.36 27.71
C ASN A 202 10.81 22.76 26.32
N ARG A 203 9.95 22.84 25.30
CA ARG A 203 10.27 23.65 24.10
C ARG A 203 9.07 24.42 23.59
N LYS A 204 9.27 25.73 23.39
CA LYS A 204 8.43 26.64 22.58
C LYS A 204 7.78 25.85 21.44
N LYS A 205 6.44 25.76 21.46
CA LYS A 205 5.52 25.46 20.34
C LYS A 205 6.25 24.89 19.11
N CYS A 206 6.73 23.65 19.23
CA CYS A 206 7.61 23.07 18.23
C CYS A 206 6.78 22.58 17.04
N LEU A 207 7.28 22.78 15.81
CA LEU A 207 6.73 22.40 14.49
C LEU A 207 6.38 20.91 14.30
N LEU A 208 6.41 20.12 15.39
CA LEU A 208 6.12 18.70 15.53
C LEU A 208 4.67 18.30 15.24
N SER A 209 3.75 19.24 15.00
CA SER A 209 2.37 18.93 14.59
C SER A 209 2.25 18.45 13.14
N SER A 210 3.35 18.42 12.37
CA SER A 210 3.36 18.09 10.95
C SER A 210 4.06 16.76 10.60
N PHE A 211 4.64 16.07 11.58
CA PHE A 211 5.36 14.82 11.33
C PHE A 211 4.38 13.64 11.36
N ILE A 212 4.15 13.02 10.20
CA ILE A 212 3.39 11.77 10.09
C ILE A 212 4.39 10.63 10.28
N ALA A 213 4.29 9.90 11.39
CA ALA A 213 5.05 8.67 11.54
C ALA A 213 4.42 7.56 10.69
N THR A 214 5.26 6.79 10.00
CA THR A 214 4.86 5.63 9.21
C THR A 214 5.54 4.38 9.74
N LEU A 215 5.01 3.20 9.38
CA LEU A 215 5.72 1.94 9.62
C LEU A 215 7.09 1.99 8.94
N ASP A 216 8.10 1.45 9.62
CA ASP A 216 9.38 1.18 8.97
C ASP A 216 9.19 0.16 7.83
N SER A 217 10.18 0.09 6.92
CA SER A 217 10.03 -0.73 5.72
C SER A 217 9.91 -2.22 6.03
N GLU A 218 10.47 -2.73 7.12
CA GLU A 218 10.35 -4.13 7.53
C GLU A 218 8.95 -4.44 8.08
N GLN A 219 8.43 -3.57 8.94
CA GLN A 219 7.07 -3.65 9.46
C GLN A 219 6.03 -3.58 8.34
N GLU A 220 6.22 -2.69 7.38
CA GLU A 220 5.33 -2.55 6.23
C GLU A 220 5.39 -3.77 5.32
N LYS A 221 6.60 -4.26 4.97
CA LYS A 221 6.77 -5.49 4.19
C LYS A 221 6.02 -6.64 4.84
N PHE A 222 6.10 -6.77 6.16
CA PHE A 222 5.38 -7.80 6.90
C PHE A 222 3.86 -7.59 6.88
N ALA A 223 3.37 -6.38 7.13
CA ALA A 223 1.94 -6.07 7.14
C ALA A 223 1.25 -6.38 5.80
N ARG A 224 1.98 -6.24 4.69
CA ARG A 224 1.50 -6.49 3.32
C ARG A 224 1.62 -7.95 2.85
N GLN A 225 2.23 -8.84 3.63
CA GLN A 225 2.27 -10.25 3.26
C GLN A 225 0.86 -10.86 3.39
N ILE A 226 0.38 -11.57 2.38
CA ILE A 226 -0.88 -12.32 2.45
C ILE A 226 -0.59 -13.84 2.35
N PRO A 227 0.07 -14.45 3.37
CA PRO A 227 0.19 -15.89 3.41
C PRO A 227 -1.14 -16.51 3.79
N TYR A 228 -1.49 -17.61 3.12
CA TYR A 228 -2.54 -18.51 3.57
C TYR A 228 -2.03 -19.35 4.74
N GLY A 229 -2.86 -19.55 5.76
CA GLY A 229 -2.53 -20.34 6.96
C GLY A 229 -2.29 -19.48 8.21
N HIS A 230 -1.68 -20.10 9.23
CA HIS A 230 -1.42 -19.46 10.52
C HIS A 230 -0.07 -18.75 10.52
N PHE A 231 -0.04 -17.50 11.00
CA PHE A 231 1.18 -16.71 11.10
C PHE A 231 1.31 -16.13 12.50
N MET A 232 2.50 -16.26 13.10
CA MET A 232 2.81 -15.72 14.41
C MET A 232 3.86 -14.62 14.29
N VAL A 233 3.58 -13.47 14.90
CA VAL A 233 4.48 -12.31 14.92
C VAL A 233 5.08 -12.18 16.31
N THR A 234 6.39 -12.43 16.41
CA THR A 234 7.13 -12.28 17.67
C THR A 234 7.92 -10.98 17.68
N GLY A 235 8.00 -10.32 18.84
CA GLY A 235 8.83 -9.13 19.01
C GLY A 235 8.86 -8.68 20.46
N VAL A 236 9.86 -7.89 20.83
CA VAL A 236 10.00 -7.34 22.19
C VAL A 236 8.82 -6.41 22.55
N PRO A 237 8.51 -6.20 23.84
CA PRO A 237 7.54 -5.18 24.24
C PRO A 237 7.85 -3.82 23.60
N GLY A 238 6.82 -3.13 23.12
CA GLY A 238 6.99 -1.84 22.43
C GLY A 238 7.39 -1.93 20.94
N SER A 239 7.58 -3.12 20.37
CA SER A 239 7.98 -3.31 18.97
C SER A 239 6.89 -3.00 17.92
N GLY A 240 5.75 -2.42 18.31
CA GLY A 240 4.68 -2.04 17.37
C GLY A 240 3.75 -3.15 16.89
N LYS A 241 3.75 -4.35 17.50
CA LYS A 241 2.91 -5.50 17.08
C LYS A 241 1.43 -5.16 16.88
N THR A 242 0.82 -4.46 17.82
CA THR A 242 -0.57 -4.00 17.73
C THR A 242 -0.81 -3.08 16.53
N VAL A 243 0.15 -2.22 16.19
CA VAL A 243 0.05 -1.30 15.04
C VAL A 243 0.14 -2.09 13.74
N ILE A 244 1.07 -3.03 13.65
CA ILE A 244 1.22 -3.94 12.51
C ILE A 244 -0.07 -4.74 12.29
N LEU A 245 -0.69 -5.22 13.36
CA LEU A 245 -1.93 -5.99 13.30
C LEU A 245 -3.07 -5.17 12.67
N LEU A 246 -3.25 -3.92 13.12
CA LEU A 246 -4.25 -3.03 12.56
C LEU A 246 -3.95 -2.68 11.09
N SER A 247 -2.69 -2.35 10.80
CA SER A 247 -2.22 -2.07 9.45
C SER A 247 -2.53 -3.23 8.49
N ARG A 248 -2.27 -4.45 8.96
CA ARG A 248 -2.57 -5.69 8.24
C ARG A 248 -4.07 -5.87 8.01
N ALA A 249 -4.92 -5.64 9.01
CA ALA A 249 -6.37 -5.74 8.84
C ALA A 249 -6.88 -4.77 7.75
N ILE A 250 -6.41 -3.52 7.78
CA ILE A 250 -6.77 -2.51 6.77
C ILE A 250 -6.26 -2.93 5.39
N HIS A 251 -5.02 -3.40 5.29
CA HIS A 251 -4.43 -3.88 4.04
C HIS A 251 -5.23 -5.05 3.45
N LEU A 252 -5.63 -6.02 4.27
CA LEU A 252 -6.41 -7.17 3.82
C LEU A 252 -7.78 -6.76 3.25
N VAL A 253 -8.51 -5.84 3.89
CA VAL A 253 -9.78 -5.35 3.33
C VAL A 253 -9.57 -4.50 2.09
N LYS A 254 -8.47 -3.73 2.03
CA LYS A 254 -8.08 -2.99 0.83
C LYS A 254 -7.84 -3.91 -0.35
N GLU A 255 -7.13 -5.03 -0.17
CA GLU A 255 -6.88 -6.01 -1.25
C GLU A 255 -8.10 -6.89 -1.54
N LYS A 256 -8.88 -7.23 -0.50
CA LYS A 256 -10.08 -8.06 -0.58
C LYS A 256 -11.28 -7.33 0.05
N PRO A 257 -11.95 -6.44 -0.71
CA PRO A 257 -13.04 -5.62 -0.18
C PRO A 257 -14.24 -6.38 0.39
N ASN A 258 -14.40 -7.64 0.01
CA ASN A 258 -15.50 -8.49 0.46
C ASN A 258 -15.14 -9.34 1.70
N TRP A 259 -13.89 -9.30 2.17
CA TRP A 259 -13.47 -10.08 3.32
C TRP A 259 -13.97 -9.49 4.63
N ASN A 260 -14.52 -10.35 5.49
CA ASN A 260 -14.86 -10.03 6.87
C ASN A 260 -13.67 -10.34 7.77
N ILE A 261 -13.18 -9.32 8.49
CA ILE A 261 -11.97 -9.43 9.29
C ILE A 261 -12.30 -9.20 10.76
N ARG A 262 -11.82 -10.11 11.61
CA ARG A 262 -11.93 -10.00 13.06
C ARG A 262 -10.57 -9.73 13.67
N VAL A 263 -10.48 -8.67 14.47
CA VAL A 263 -9.32 -8.35 15.30
C VAL A 263 -9.67 -8.67 16.76
N LEU A 264 -8.93 -9.60 17.36
CA LEU A 264 -9.13 -10.06 18.73
C LEU A 264 -8.04 -9.51 19.64
N THR A 265 -8.44 -9.08 20.82
CA THR A 265 -7.53 -8.68 21.90
C THR A 265 -7.93 -9.36 23.20
N TYR A 266 -7.01 -9.40 24.16
CA TYR A 266 -7.37 -9.85 25.51
C TYR A 266 -8.16 -8.76 26.28
N ASN A 267 -7.72 -7.50 26.20
CA ASN A 267 -8.27 -6.39 26.96
C ASN A 267 -9.34 -5.59 26.18
N ARG A 268 -10.49 -5.33 26.82
CA ARG A 268 -11.57 -4.46 26.29
C ARG A 268 -11.07 -3.04 25.97
N THR A 269 -10.18 -2.49 26.80
CA THR A 269 -9.58 -1.17 26.57
C THR A 269 -8.78 -1.16 25.27
N LEU A 270 -8.00 -2.21 25.01
CA LEU A 270 -7.21 -2.33 23.79
C LEU A 270 -8.10 -2.49 22.55
N ALA A 271 -9.17 -3.27 22.64
CA ALA A 271 -10.16 -3.38 21.57
C ALA A 271 -10.77 -2.01 21.23
N HIS A 272 -11.18 -1.23 22.24
CA HIS A 272 -11.71 0.12 22.03
C HIS A 272 -10.65 1.06 21.43
N GLN A 273 -9.39 0.98 21.86
CA GLN A 273 -8.31 1.78 21.29
C GLN A 273 -8.06 1.45 19.81
N LEU A 274 -8.09 0.17 19.44
CA LEU A 274 -7.97 -0.27 18.04
C LEU A 274 -9.16 0.21 17.20
N GLN A 275 -10.38 0.12 17.74
CA GLN A 275 -11.57 0.63 17.08
C GLN A 275 -11.47 2.13 16.82
N GLN A 276 -11.10 2.90 17.85
CA GLN A 276 -10.91 4.34 17.74
C GLN A 276 -9.83 4.69 16.70
N ARG A 277 -8.75 3.89 16.62
CA ARG A 277 -7.70 4.09 15.61
C ARG A 277 -8.20 3.87 14.17
N LEU A 278 -9.12 2.93 13.96
CA LEU A 278 -9.75 2.76 12.64
C LEU A 278 -10.62 3.97 12.28
N GLU A 279 -11.39 4.46 13.25
CA GLU A 279 -12.23 5.65 13.09
C GLU A 279 -11.40 6.91 12.83
N ASP A 280 -10.25 7.06 13.50
CA ASP A 280 -9.31 8.15 13.25
C ASP A 280 -8.75 8.16 11.81
N LEU A 281 -8.74 7.02 11.13
CA LEU A 281 -8.28 6.86 9.75
C LEU A 281 -9.44 6.89 8.73
N GLN A 282 -10.69 7.05 9.18
CA GLN A 282 -11.87 6.94 8.33
C GLN A 282 -11.77 7.79 7.06
N ASP A 283 -11.51 9.10 7.20
CA ASP A 283 -11.47 10.03 6.07
C ASP A 283 -10.40 9.64 5.04
N ASP A 284 -9.23 9.20 5.51
CA ASP A 284 -8.13 8.76 4.64
C ASP A 284 -8.47 7.45 3.91
N LEU A 285 -9.11 6.51 4.61
CA LEU A 285 -9.52 5.23 4.06
C LEU A 285 -10.65 5.40 3.03
N GLU A 286 -11.62 6.27 3.30
CA GLU A 286 -12.68 6.62 2.37
C GLU A 286 -12.13 7.33 1.13
N LEU A 287 -11.19 8.27 1.29
CA LEU A 287 -10.49 8.92 0.16
C LEU A 287 -9.80 7.89 -0.74
N MET A 288 -9.30 6.81 -0.15
CA MET A 288 -8.64 5.68 -0.81
C MET A 288 -9.60 4.56 -1.22
N GLY A 289 -10.91 4.73 -1.04
CA GLY A 289 -11.93 3.75 -1.44
C GLY A 289 -11.87 2.42 -0.68
N VAL A 290 -11.41 2.44 0.58
CA VAL A 290 -11.31 1.26 1.45
C VAL A 290 -12.52 1.22 2.39
N ASN A 291 -13.30 0.14 2.32
CA ASN A 291 -14.44 -0.07 3.22
C ASN A 291 -14.00 -0.74 4.53
N TYR A 292 -13.62 0.05 5.53
CA TYR A 292 -13.14 -0.46 6.82
C TYR A 292 -14.25 -1.07 7.72
N GLN A 293 -15.53 -0.95 7.36
CA GLN A 293 -16.64 -1.48 8.17
C GLN A 293 -16.63 -3.02 8.30
N ASN A 294 -15.93 -3.70 7.39
CA ASN A 294 -15.73 -5.14 7.45
C ASN A 294 -14.69 -5.58 8.51
N ILE A 295 -14.01 -4.62 9.15
CA ILE A 295 -13.07 -4.87 10.24
C ILE A 295 -13.81 -4.67 11.56
N LYS A 296 -13.88 -5.73 12.36
CA LYS A 296 -14.46 -5.68 13.71
C LYS A 296 -13.42 -5.99 14.76
N THR A 297 -13.32 -5.14 15.78
CA THR A 297 -12.46 -5.34 16.94
C THR A 297 -13.28 -5.85 18.13
N SER A 298 -12.78 -6.83 18.87
CA SER A 298 -13.48 -7.37 20.05
C SER A 298 -12.52 -8.14 20.95
N THR A 299 -12.97 -8.50 22.15
CA THR A 299 -12.23 -9.49 22.96
C THR A 299 -12.57 -10.91 22.53
N PHE A 300 -11.67 -11.86 22.82
CA PHE A 300 -11.94 -13.29 22.62
C PHE A 300 -13.27 -13.72 23.25
N HIS A 301 -13.50 -13.34 24.51
CA HIS A 301 -14.73 -13.67 25.24
C HIS A 301 -16.00 -13.06 24.63
N SER A 302 -15.90 -11.87 24.01
CA SER A 302 -17.02 -11.28 23.27
C SER A 302 -17.35 -12.12 22.04
N LEU A 303 -16.34 -12.49 21.25
CA LEU A 303 -16.53 -13.37 20.10
C LEU A 303 -17.09 -14.73 20.53
N ALA A 304 -16.54 -15.34 21.58
CA ALA A 304 -17.02 -16.62 22.08
C ALA A 304 -18.49 -16.55 22.53
N SER A 305 -18.93 -15.42 23.09
CA SER A 305 -20.33 -15.18 23.44
C SER A 305 -21.22 -14.94 22.22
N GLU A 306 -20.69 -14.37 21.13
CA GLU A 306 -21.40 -14.20 19.86
C GLU A 306 -21.60 -15.55 19.13
N VAL A 307 -20.63 -16.45 19.25
CA VAL A 307 -20.67 -17.79 18.63
C VAL A 307 -21.52 -18.76 19.46
N SER A 308 -21.43 -18.71 20.79
CA SER A 308 -22.18 -19.59 21.69
C SER A 308 -23.66 -19.18 21.76
N THR A 309 -24.54 -20.04 21.25
CA THR A 309 -26.00 -19.92 21.35
C THR A 309 -26.55 -20.36 22.70
N LYS A 310 -25.75 -21.07 23.52
CA LYS A 310 -26.14 -21.51 24.86
C LYS A 310 -26.27 -20.31 25.82
N PRO A 311 -27.32 -20.25 26.66
CA PRO A 311 -27.53 -19.12 27.57
C PRO A 311 -26.43 -19.08 28.63
N ALA A 312 -25.92 -17.88 28.88
CA ALA A 312 -24.94 -17.67 29.94
C ALA A 312 -25.58 -17.90 31.32
N PRO A 313 -24.86 -18.53 32.28
CA PRO A 313 -25.35 -18.71 33.63
C PRO A 313 -25.51 -17.36 34.34
N THR A 314 -26.38 -17.33 35.35
CA THR A 314 -26.64 -16.14 36.17
C THR A 314 -25.38 -15.63 36.86
N ILE A 315 -24.48 -16.53 37.26
CA ILE A 315 -23.19 -16.22 37.89
C ILE A 315 -22.08 -16.67 36.94
N LYS A 316 -21.26 -15.73 36.48
CA LYS A 316 -20.15 -15.98 35.56
C LYS A 316 -18.84 -16.00 36.36
N ASN A 317 -18.46 -17.18 36.83
CA ASN A 317 -17.20 -17.41 37.55
C ASN A 317 -16.02 -17.59 36.56
N SER A 318 -14.81 -17.78 37.09
CA SER A 318 -13.61 -18.02 36.27
C SER A 318 -13.70 -19.28 35.42
N GLU A 319 -14.31 -20.34 35.96
CA GLU A 319 -14.55 -21.59 35.23
C GLU A 319 -15.43 -21.37 34.00
N TYR A 320 -16.46 -20.53 34.11
CA TYR A 320 -17.30 -20.17 32.98
C TYR A 320 -16.50 -19.47 31.88
N TRP A 321 -15.71 -18.44 32.22
CA TRP A 321 -14.96 -17.66 31.24
C TRP A 321 -13.81 -18.43 30.59
N ASN A 322 -13.10 -19.25 31.37
CA ASN A 322 -11.89 -19.93 30.91
C ASN A 322 -12.17 -21.26 30.22
N ASN A 323 -13.25 -21.97 30.59
CA ASN A 323 -13.51 -23.34 30.11
C ASN A 323 -14.87 -23.47 29.44
N ILE A 324 -15.96 -23.13 30.14
CA ILE A 324 -17.32 -23.43 29.65
C ILE A 324 -17.65 -22.64 28.38
N LEU A 325 -17.44 -21.32 28.40
CA LEU A 325 -17.73 -20.46 27.27
C LEU A 325 -16.86 -20.79 26.05
N PRO A 326 -15.52 -20.95 26.16
CA PRO A 326 -14.70 -21.36 25.03
C PRO A 326 -15.09 -22.72 24.47
N TYR A 327 -15.40 -23.71 25.32
CA TYR A 327 -15.83 -25.03 24.87
C TYR A 327 -17.15 -24.97 24.11
N ASN A 328 -18.15 -24.26 24.65
CA ASN A 328 -19.43 -24.05 23.96
C ASN A 328 -19.25 -23.34 22.61
N ALA A 329 -18.39 -22.31 22.56
CA ALA A 329 -18.10 -21.60 21.32
C ALA A 329 -17.41 -22.49 20.29
N ILE A 330 -16.50 -23.38 20.69
CA ILE A 330 -15.81 -24.31 19.78
C ILE A 330 -16.79 -25.33 19.18
N GLU A 331 -17.71 -25.87 19.96
CA GLU A 331 -18.73 -26.81 19.47
C GLU A 331 -19.62 -26.22 18.37
N GLU A 332 -19.84 -24.91 18.41
CA GLU A 332 -20.75 -24.17 17.52
C GLU A 332 -20.00 -23.31 16.49
N ALA A 333 -18.66 -23.32 16.51
CA ALA A 333 -17.83 -22.49 15.65
C ALA A 333 -17.95 -22.95 14.19
N VAL A 334 -18.31 -22.00 13.32
CA VAL A 334 -18.27 -22.18 11.87
C VAL A 334 -17.41 -21.09 11.22
N PRO A 335 -16.82 -21.34 10.04
CA PRO A 335 -16.04 -20.35 9.31
C PRO A 335 -16.89 -19.11 8.98
N THR A 336 -16.73 -18.06 9.77
CA THR A 336 -17.53 -16.82 9.71
C THR A 336 -16.71 -15.62 9.23
N TYR A 337 -15.39 -15.67 9.39
CA TYR A 337 -14.46 -14.61 9.03
C TYR A 337 -13.43 -15.15 8.04
N ASP A 338 -13.08 -14.33 7.06
CA ASP A 338 -12.03 -14.64 6.08
C ASP A 338 -10.63 -14.49 6.70
N ALA A 339 -10.49 -13.63 7.71
CA ALA A 339 -9.27 -13.46 8.48
C ALA A 339 -9.55 -13.14 9.95
N VAL A 340 -8.80 -13.78 10.84
CA VAL A 340 -8.79 -13.50 12.28
C VAL A 340 -7.38 -13.13 12.71
N LEU A 341 -7.21 -11.95 13.27
CA LEU A 341 -5.94 -11.43 13.76
C LEU A 341 -6.00 -11.30 15.27
N ILE A 342 -4.98 -11.78 15.98
CA ILE A 342 -5.00 -11.90 17.44
C ILE A 342 -3.83 -11.11 18.03
N ASP A 343 -4.13 -10.12 18.88
CA ASP A 343 -3.14 -9.42 19.70
C ASP A 343 -3.06 -10.08 21.07
N GLU A 344 -1.83 -10.45 21.46
CA GLU A 344 -1.49 -11.20 22.68
C GLU A 344 -2.10 -12.62 22.72
N TYR A 345 -1.26 -13.62 22.42
CA TYR A 345 -1.53 -15.02 22.75
C TYR A 345 -1.00 -15.26 24.18
N GLN A 346 -1.90 -15.37 25.16
CA GLN A 346 -1.55 -15.80 26.53
C GLN A 346 -2.04 -17.22 26.77
#